data_AF-A0A2S2PWA8-F1
#
_entry.id   AF-A0A2S2PWA8-F1
#
_cell.length_a   1.000
_cell.length_b   1.000
_cell.length_c   1.000
_cell.angle_alpha   90.00
_cell.angle_beta   90.00
_cell.angle_gamma   90.00
#
_symmetry.space_group_name_H-M   'P 1'
#
loop_
_entity.id
_entity.type
_entity.pdbx_description
1 polymer ?
#
loop_
_entity_poly.entity_id
_entity_poly.type
_entity_poly.pdbx_seq_one_letter_code
_entity_poly.pdbx_strand_id
1 'polypeptide(L)'
;TTLQPTNSLPYPVQNLRKEKHKIRRIWQRTRNLAVKRRLNQLNRRVKWELDNLRYNSYRTYLEKVNPNDSSLWLATKRILNQRNPIPPLKNGIAKYDTNLEKSEAFAEYFETCFTSEDDTIPQRESPDEIPSSTNNEHNIIIPTSPKEIQLLISKLKSMKSPGHDLITNKILKNLTSKALSYLASLFNSAMRIATFPSTWKHAIIVPIHKPGKPANSPTSYRPISLLPTLSKLYERILLNRIKPYLHVIPKHQFGFKTKHSTCHQIQRISEIIVHGFEKKPYTTAAFLDLTQAFDKVWHSGLEQKLKILKFPEYLLKTIKSFISNRSFKVRVETDFSQLHQIKAGVPQGSVLGPTLFNIYCYDIPIPLNSQLAMFADDTTILTQDSSLELAIQNLQSSLNEIITWFKKWKLNLNPTKSEVKIFTLKRYTNPKNIYINNHVIQ
;
A
#
# COMPACT_ATOMS: atom_id res chain seq x y z
N THR A 1 15.91 -12.89 -29.28
CA THR A 1 17.19 -12.14 -29.33
C THR A 1 16.99 -10.77 -28.71
N THR A 2 17.35 -10.68 -27.43
CA THR A 2 17.10 -9.54 -26.54
C THR A 2 18.13 -8.43 -26.79
N LEU A 3 17.71 -7.36 -27.46
CA LEU A 3 18.49 -6.12 -27.53
C LEU A 3 18.72 -5.59 -26.11
N GLN A 4 19.96 -5.70 -25.63
CA GLN A 4 20.39 -5.00 -24.42
C GLN A 4 20.19 -3.49 -24.65
N PRO A 5 19.58 -2.75 -23.69
CA PRO A 5 19.51 -1.31 -23.79
C PRO A 5 20.87 -0.75 -23.42
N THR A 6 21.71 -0.44 -24.41
CA THR A 6 22.89 0.39 -24.20
C THR A 6 22.41 1.79 -23.81
N ASN A 7 22.30 2.04 -22.50
CA ASN A 7 21.87 3.31 -21.88
C ASN A 7 22.90 4.45 -22.06
N SER A 8 23.85 4.32 -22.99
CA SER A 8 24.85 5.33 -23.30
C SER A 8 24.35 6.22 -24.45
N LEU A 9 24.45 7.54 -24.28
CA LEU A 9 24.26 8.48 -25.39
C LEU A 9 25.22 8.13 -26.54
N PRO A 10 24.89 8.38 -27.82
CA PRO A 10 25.82 8.17 -28.92
C PRO A 10 27.17 8.86 -28.65
N TYR A 11 28.26 8.20 -29.03
CA TYR A 11 29.63 8.67 -28.80
C TYR A 11 29.86 10.14 -29.23
N PRO A 12 29.33 10.62 -30.38
CA PRO A 12 29.46 12.02 -30.77
C PRO A 12 28.84 13.00 -29.75
N VAL A 13 27.68 12.67 -29.20
CA VAL A 13 26.97 13.51 -28.22
C VAL A 13 27.67 13.50 -26.86
N GLN A 14 28.27 12.38 -26.47
CA GLN A 14 29.11 12.31 -25.28
C GLN A 14 30.34 13.21 -25.39
N ASN A 15 31.01 13.20 -26.55
CA ASN A 15 32.17 14.06 -26.81
C ASN A 15 31.79 15.54 -26.81
N LEU A 16 30.68 15.92 -27.44
CA LEU A 16 30.15 17.29 -27.40
C LEU A 16 29.86 17.75 -25.96
N ARG A 17 29.33 16.86 -25.09
CA ARG A 17 29.14 17.17 -23.67
C ARG A 17 30.48 17.36 -22.94
N LYS A 18 31.46 16.49 -23.17
CA LYS A 18 32.81 16.62 -22.58
C LYS A 18 33.47 17.94 -22.98
N GLU A 19 33.42 18.29 -24.26
CA GLU A 19 33.89 19.57 -24.80
C GLU A 19 33.19 20.76 -24.13
N LYS A 20 31.86 20.72 -24.05
CA LYS A 20 31.06 21.74 -23.36
C LYS A 20 31.49 21.92 -21.90
N HIS A 21 31.71 20.83 -21.17
CA HIS A 21 32.19 20.88 -19.78
C HIS A 21 33.62 21.42 -19.67
N LYS A 22 34.49 21.14 -20.64
CA LYS A 22 35.84 21.73 -20.73
C LYS A 22 35.78 23.24 -20.95
N ILE A 23 35.01 23.69 -21.94
CA ILE A 23 34.84 25.13 -22.25
C ILE A 23 34.16 25.88 -21.11
N ARG A 24 33.18 25.26 -20.41
CA ARG A 24 32.55 25.87 -19.22
C ARG A 24 33.58 26.15 -18.12
N ARG A 25 34.48 25.20 -17.84
CA ARG A 25 35.56 25.38 -16.84
C ARG A 25 36.51 26.51 -17.24
N ILE A 26 36.86 26.62 -18.52
CA ILE A 26 37.73 27.68 -19.04
C ILE A 26 37.04 29.05 -18.91
N TRP A 27 35.76 29.15 -19.27
CA TRP A 27 35.00 30.40 -19.13
C TRP A 27 34.86 30.85 -17.67
N GLN A 28 34.62 29.92 -16.74
CA GLN A 28 34.51 30.24 -15.31
C GLN A 28 35.80 30.87 -14.75
N ARG A 29 36.96 30.48 -15.26
CA ARG A 29 38.28 31.01 -14.86
C ARG A 29 38.64 32.31 -15.57
N THR A 30 38.44 32.36 -16.89
CA THR A 30 38.95 33.46 -17.72
C THR A 30 37.95 34.60 -17.92
N ARG A 31 36.64 34.34 -17.74
CA ARG A 31 35.53 35.26 -18.04
C ARG A 31 35.55 35.89 -19.44
N ASN A 32 36.34 35.35 -20.36
CA ASN A 32 36.52 35.86 -21.71
C ASN A 32 35.23 35.71 -22.56
N LEU A 33 34.87 36.77 -23.28
CA LEU A 33 33.66 36.85 -24.10
C LEU A 33 33.66 35.86 -25.29
N ALA A 34 34.80 35.62 -25.95
CA ALA A 34 34.92 34.66 -27.03
C ALA A 34 34.66 33.22 -26.54
N VAL A 35 35.16 32.89 -25.34
CA VAL A 35 34.91 31.58 -24.69
C VAL A 35 33.42 31.46 -24.31
N LYS A 36 32.77 32.54 -23.86
CA LYS A 36 31.31 32.57 -23.60
C LYS A 36 30.50 32.32 -24.88
N ARG A 37 30.87 32.93 -26.00
CA ARG A 37 30.22 32.69 -27.32
C ARG A 37 30.33 31.22 -27.74
N ARG A 38 31.53 30.63 -27.62
CA ARG A 38 31.77 29.20 -27.91
C ARG A 38 30.98 28.28 -26.98
N LEU A 39 30.89 28.61 -25.69
CA LEU A 39 30.07 27.86 -24.73
C LEU A 39 28.58 27.87 -25.11
N ASN A 40 28.05 29.03 -25.53
CA ASN A 40 26.67 29.17 -25.95
C ASN A 40 26.37 28.40 -27.25
N GLN A 41 27.30 28.39 -28.20
CA GLN A 41 27.20 27.55 -29.41
C GLN A 41 27.17 26.06 -29.06
N LEU A 42 28.08 25.59 -28.19
CA LEU A 42 28.11 24.20 -27.73
C LEU A 42 26.84 23.82 -26.94
N ASN A 43 26.30 24.74 -26.12
CA ASN A 43 25.03 24.51 -25.43
C ASN A 43 23.87 24.33 -26.42
N ARG A 44 23.76 25.19 -27.44
CA ARG A 44 22.73 25.08 -28.49
C ARG A 44 22.88 23.79 -29.28
N ARG A 45 24.11 23.44 -29.67
CA ARG A 45 24.40 22.20 -30.41
C ARG A 45 24.07 20.95 -29.59
N VAL A 46 24.49 20.88 -28.33
CA VAL A 46 24.14 19.75 -27.45
C VAL A 46 22.64 19.65 -27.24
N LYS A 47 21.93 20.77 -27.09
CA LYS A 47 20.46 20.78 -26.98
C LYS A 47 19.83 20.20 -28.25
N TRP A 48 20.21 20.72 -29.41
CA TRP A 48 19.69 20.26 -30.72
C TRP A 48 19.92 18.76 -30.95
N GLU A 49 21.14 18.26 -30.68
CA GLU A 49 21.44 16.83 -30.80
C GLU A 49 20.59 15.96 -29.86
N LEU A 50 20.39 16.41 -28.62
CA LEU A 50 19.54 15.68 -27.67
C LEU A 50 18.06 15.70 -28.09
N ASP A 51 17.58 16.80 -28.65
CA ASP A 51 16.21 16.91 -29.15
C ASP A 51 16.01 16.05 -30.40
N ASN A 52 16.98 16.01 -31.33
CA ASN A 52 16.98 15.09 -32.46
C ASN A 52 16.99 13.62 -32.03
N LEU A 53 17.80 13.26 -31.03
CA LEU A 53 17.80 11.91 -30.48
C LEU A 53 16.46 11.53 -29.87
N ARG A 54 15.79 12.47 -29.18
CA ARG A 54 14.44 12.25 -28.65
C ARG A 54 13.42 12.07 -29.76
N TYR A 55 13.48 12.94 -30.78
CA TYR A 55 12.60 12.86 -31.95
C TYR A 55 12.78 11.52 -32.67
N ASN A 56 14.02 11.15 -33.01
CA ASN A 56 14.32 9.89 -33.70
C ASN A 56 13.93 8.67 -32.85
N SER A 57 14.17 8.71 -31.53
CA SER A 57 13.73 7.65 -30.62
C SER A 57 12.21 7.51 -30.58
N TYR A 58 11.50 8.64 -30.53
CA TYR A 58 10.04 8.63 -30.56
C TYR A 58 9.49 8.17 -31.90
N ARG A 59 10.10 8.60 -33.01
CA ARG A 59 9.79 8.11 -34.36
C ARG A 59 10.00 6.60 -34.47
N THR A 60 11.15 6.10 -34.05
CA THR A 60 11.46 4.66 -34.01
C THR A 60 10.46 3.90 -33.13
N TYR A 61 10.01 4.51 -32.03
CA TYR A 61 8.96 3.94 -31.19
C TYR A 61 7.63 3.84 -31.95
N LEU A 62 7.21 4.90 -32.64
CA LEU A 62 5.97 4.92 -33.43
C LEU A 62 6.02 3.93 -34.59
N GLU A 63 7.17 3.79 -35.27
CA GLU A 63 7.38 2.80 -36.34
C GLU A 63 7.26 1.36 -35.85
N LYS A 64 7.52 1.12 -34.56
CA LYS A 64 7.38 -0.21 -33.92
C LYS A 64 5.98 -0.48 -33.37
N VAL A 65 5.07 0.50 -33.41
CA VAL A 65 3.70 0.31 -32.94
C VAL A 65 2.94 -0.55 -33.94
N ASN A 66 2.33 -1.63 -33.45
CA ASN A 66 1.56 -2.57 -34.27
C ASN A 66 0.09 -2.59 -33.84
N PRO A 67 -0.88 -2.46 -34.77
CA PRO A 67 -2.31 -2.58 -34.46
C PRO A 67 -2.72 -3.95 -33.92
N ASN A 68 -1.99 -5.01 -34.25
CA ASN A 68 -2.29 -6.38 -33.85
C ASN A 68 -1.77 -6.74 -32.44
N ASP A 69 -1.15 -5.79 -31.73
CA ASP A 69 -0.70 -5.97 -30.35
C ASP A 69 -1.12 -4.81 -29.42
N SER A 70 -0.79 -4.93 -28.14
CA SER A 70 -1.14 -3.91 -27.13
C SER A 70 -0.38 -2.58 -27.26
N SER A 71 0.61 -2.46 -28.15
CA SER A 71 1.45 -1.28 -28.29
C SER A 71 0.69 -0.07 -28.82
N LEU A 72 -0.25 -0.27 -29.76
CA LEU A 72 -1.10 0.80 -30.28
C LEU A 72 -1.98 1.37 -29.17
N TRP A 73 -2.65 0.50 -28.41
CA TRP A 73 -3.45 0.94 -27.26
C TRP A 73 -2.61 1.70 -26.23
N LEU A 74 -1.39 1.24 -25.91
CA LEU A 74 -0.50 1.93 -24.98
C LEU A 74 -0.06 3.32 -25.50
N ALA A 75 0.23 3.43 -26.81
CA ALA A 75 0.61 4.69 -27.45
C ALA A 75 -0.57 5.68 -27.44
N THR A 76 -1.73 5.24 -27.93
CA THR A 76 -2.97 6.02 -27.98
C THR A 76 -3.39 6.44 -26.58
N LYS A 77 -3.38 5.53 -25.61
CA LYS A 77 -3.68 5.84 -24.21
C LYS A 77 -2.75 6.91 -23.65
N ARG A 78 -1.45 6.88 -23.95
CA ARG A 78 -0.50 7.93 -23.50
C ARG A 78 -0.80 9.29 -24.11
N ILE A 79 -1.12 9.34 -25.40
CA ILE A 79 -1.40 10.57 -26.14
C ILE A 79 -2.72 11.19 -25.67
N LEU A 80 -3.74 10.35 -25.52
CA LEU A 80 -5.09 10.76 -25.11
C LEU A 80 -5.24 10.96 -23.60
N ASN A 81 -4.22 10.65 -22.79
CA ASN A 81 -4.31 10.78 -21.33
C ASN A 81 -4.28 12.27 -20.94
N GLN A 82 -5.43 12.92 -20.97
CA GLN A 82 -5.61 14.22 -20.33
C GLN A 82 -5.61 14.00 -18.82
N ARG A 83 -4.63 14.56 -18.12
CA ARG A 83 -4.68 14.60 -16.66
C ARG A 83 -5.75 15.60 -16.27
N ASN A 84 -6.86 15.11 -15.73
CA ASN A 84 -7.85 15.97 -15.13
C ASN A 84 -7.28 16.49 -13.80
N PRO A 85 -7.01 17.80 -13.68
CA PRO A 85 -6.56 18.36 -12.42
C PRO A 85 -7.64 18.16 -11.35
N ILE A 86 -7.21 18.09 -10.08
CA ILE A 86 -8.15 18.03 -8.97
C ILE A 86 -8.98 19.33 -8.99
N PRO A 87 -10.32 19.25 -9.11
CA PRO A 87 -11.17 20.44 -9.10
C PRO A 87 -11.12 21.12 -7.73
N PRO A 88 -11.65 22.35 -7.60
CA PRO A 88 -11.81 22.97 -6.31
C PRO A 88 -12.49 22.05 -5.29
N LEU A 89 -11.88 21.91 -4.12
CA LEU A 89 -12.45 21.09 -3.05
C LEU A 89 -13.44 21.93 -2.25
N LYS A 90 -14.47 21.27 -1.73
CA LYS A 90 -15.49 21.84 -0.87
C LYS A 90 -15.53 21.08 0.45
N ASN A 91 -15.51 21.81 1.56
CA ASN A 91 -15.78 21.28 2.89
C ASN A 91 -16.80 22.21 3.58
N GLY A 92 -18.08 21.87 3.49
CA GLY A 92 -19.16 22.78 3.89
C GLY A 92 -19.17 24.06 3.04
N ILE A 93 -19.00 25.21 3.70
CA ILE A 93 -18.95 26.55 3.06
C ILE A 93 -17.55 26.85 2.51
N ALA A 94 -16.50 26.22 3.05
CA ALA A 94 -15.13 26.47 2.63
C ALA A 94 -14.83 25.88 1.25
N LYS A 95 -14.16 26.67 0.41
CA LYS A 95 -13.74 26.32 -0.95
C LYS A 95 -12.22 26.45 -1.05
N TYR A 96 -11.58 25.42 -1.59
CA TYR A 96 -10.12 25.35 -1.76
C TYR A 96 -9.81 25.31 -3.25
N ASP A 97 -9.26 26.40 -3.79
CA ASP A 97 -9.07 26.60 -5.23
C ASP A 97 -7.61 26.36 -5.63
N THR A 98 -6.65 26.82 -4.84
CA THR A 98 -5.22 26.67 -5.14
C THR A 98 -4.71 25.25 -4.83
N ASN A 99 -3.61 24.83 -5.46
CA ASN A 99 -3.03 23.51 -5.19
C ASN A 99 -2.52 23.40 -3.74
N LEU A 100 -1.98 24.48 -3.18
CA LEU A 100 -1.59 24.55 -1.77
C LEU A 100 -2.78 24.35 -0.85
N GLU A 101 -3.85 25.14 -1.02
CA GLU A 101 -5.10 25.01 -0.26
C GLU A 101 -5.70 23.59 -0.36
N LYS A 102 -5.72 23.01 -1.56
CA LYS A 102 -6.17 21.62 -1.76
C LYS A 102 -5.29 20.64 -1.00
N SER A 103 -3.97 20.84 -1.02
CA SER A 103 -3.04 19.96 -0.32
C SER A 103 -3.24 20.00 1.20
N GLU A 104 -3.48 21.17 1.78
CA GLU A 104 -3.79 21.33 3.22
C GLU A 104 -5.15 20.69 3.55
N ALA A 105 -6.19 20.97 2.77
CA ALA A 105 -7.53 20.37 2.99
C ALA A 105 -7.50 18.84 2.94
N PHE A 106 -6.71 18.26 2.04
CA PHE A 106 -6.46 16.82 2.03
C PHE A 106 -5.67 16.35 3.24
N ALA A 107 -4.66 17.11 3.68
CA ALA A 107 -3.81 16.73 4.77
C ALA A 107 -4.56 16.71 6.10
N GLU A 108 -5.36 17.75 6.37
CA GLU A 108 -6.28 17.81 7.50
C GLU A 108 -7.25 16.62 7.49
N TYR A 109 -7.91 16.36 6.35
CA TYR A 109 -8.82 15.23 6.24
C TYR A 109 -8.10 13.89 6.48
N PHE A 110 -6.97 13.64 5.84
CA PHE A 110 -6.26 12.38 6.00
C PHE A 110 -5.70 12.20 7.41
N GLU A 111 -5.29 13.27 8.10
CA GLU A 111 -4.88 13.19 9.50
C GLU A 111 -6.00 12.64 10.38
N THR A 112 -7.25 13.08 10.18
CA THR A 112 -8.41 12.51 10.91
C THR A 112 -8.66 11.03 10.61
N CYS A 113 -8.23 10.54 9.45
CA CYS A 113 -8.33 9.13 9.08
C CYS A 113 -7.27 8.28 9.80
N PHE A 114 -6.12 8.90 10.13
CA PHE A 114 -4.98 8.30 10.82
C PHE A 114 -5.00 8.54 12.34
N THR A 115 -6.16 8.81 12.92
CA THR A 115 -6.36 8.89 14.37
C THR A 115 -7.29 7.78 14.84
N SER A 116 -6.90 7.07 15.91
CA SER A 116 -7.81 6.22 16.67
C SER A 116 -8.33 7.01 17.86
N GLU A 117 -9.63 6.96 18.13
CA GLU A 117 -10.23 7.52 19.34
C GLU A 117 -9.67 6.79 20.58
N ASP A 118 -9.34 7.59 21.60
CA ASP A 118 -8.87 7.30 22.96
C ASP A 118 -7.90 6.12 23.17
N ASP A 119 -6.68 6.42 23.64
CA ASP A 119 -5.72 5.44 24.18
C ASP A 119 -6.16 4.85 25.54
N THR A 120 -7.47 4.73 25.79
CA THR A 120 -7.97 3.86 26.84
C THR A 120 -7.67 2.43 26.41
N ILE A 121 -6.57 1.91 26.94
CA ILE A 121 -6.19 0.51 26.87
C ILE A 121 -7.45 -0.27 27.30
N PRO A 122 -8.03 -1.16 26.47
CA PRO A 122 -8.94 -2.16 26.98
C PRO A 122 -8.11 -2.91 28.01
N GLN A 123 -8.42 -2.72 29.29
CA GLN A 123 -7.95 -3.57 30.35
C GLN A 123 -8.47 -4.97 30.00
N ARG A 124 -7.66 -5.74 29.27
CA ARG A 124 -7.64 -7.16 29.53
C ARG A 124 -7.10 -7.24 30.94
N GLU A 125 -7.95 -7.70 31.86
CA GLU A 125 -7.46 -8.49 32.98
C GLU A 125 -6.35 -9.39 32.42
N SER A 126 -5.14 -9.12 32.88
CA SER A 126 -3.96 -9.90 32.58
C SER A 126 -4.34 -11.38 32.81
N PRO A 127 -4.39 -12.24 31.78
CA PRO A 127 -4.35 -13.66 32.04
C PRO A 127 -2.89 -13.93 32.38
N ASP A 128 -2.59 -13.71 33.66
CA ASP A 128 -1.32 -13.89 34.34
C ASP A 128 -0.14 -13.11 33.76
N GLU A 129 0.74 -12.66 34.63
CA GLU A 129 2.11 -12.40 34.25
C GLU A 129 2.62 -13.65 33.53
N ILE A 130 2.73 -13.61 32.20
CA ILE A 130 3.48 -14.62 31.47
C ILE A 130 4.87 -14.55 32.11
N PRO A 131 5.31 -15.60 32.83
CA PRO A 131 6.61 -15.53 33.47
C PRO A 131 7.62 -15.24 32.36
N SER A 132 8.49 -14.28 32.63
CA SER A 132 9.70 -13.99 31.89
C SER A 132 10.62 -15.22 31.89
N SER A 133 10.14 -16.27 31.21
CA SER A 133 10.90 -17.43 30.83
C SER A 133 11.78 -16.95 29.69
N THR A 134 12.99 -16.59 30.08
CA THR A 134 14.17 -16.32 29.27
C THR A 134 14.56 -17.53 28.43
N ASN A 135 13.67 -18.00 27.56
CA ASN A 135 14.07 -18.88 26.46
C ASN A 135 14.60 -17.98 25.34
N ASN A 136 15.87 -17.58 25.51
CA ASN A 136 16.68 -16.77 24.60
C ASN A 136 16.86 -17.40 23.19
N GLU A 137 16.35 -18.61 22.94
CA GLU A 137 16.51 -19.31 21.66
C GLU A 137 15.77 -18.65 20.49
N HIS A 138 14.72 -17.85 20.75
CA HIS A 138 13.92 -17.22 19.70
C HIS A 138 14.38 -15.81 19.28
N ASN A 139 15.42 -15.24 19.89
CA ASN A 139 15.91 -13.89 19.58
C ASN A 139 17.06 -13.84 18.55
N ILE A 140 17.19 -14.86 17.71
CA ILE A 140 18.24 -14.93 16.69
C ILE A 140 17.94 -13.92 15.57
N ILE A 141 18.84 -12.94 15.40
CA ILE A 141 18.81 -12.02 14.27
C ILE A 141 19.42 -12.71 13.06
N ILE A 142 18.61 -12.99 12.04
CA ILE A 142 19.09 -13.55 10.77
C ILE A 142 19.56 -12.39 9.88
N PRO A 143 20.88 -12.19 9.70
CA PRO A 143 21.40 -11.06 8.94
C PRO A 143 21.00 -11.16 7.47
N THR A 144 21.03 -10.02 6.79
CA THR A 144 20.89 -9.93 5.33
C THR A 144 22.27 -9.86 4.67
N SER A 145 22.37 -10.44 3.48
CA SER A 145 23.61 -10.45 2.69
C SER A 145 23.49 -9.53 1.46
N PRO A 146 24.62 -9.05 0.90
CA PRO A 146 24.59 -8.29 -0.35
C PRO A 146 23.91 -9.05 -1.50
N LYS A 147 24.04 -10.39 -1.51
CA LYS A 147 23.38 -11.27 -2.48
C LYS A 147 21.86 -11.27 -2.31
N GLU A 148 21.36 -11.38 -1.07
CA GLU A 148 19.92 -11.27 -0.79
C GLU A 148 19.37 -9.92 -1.27
N ILE A 149 20.08 -8.83 -0.96
CA ILE A 149 19.70 -7.47 -1.39
C ILE A 149 19.65 -7.37 -2.91
N GLN A 150 20.67 -7.88 -3.61
CA GLN A 150 20.72 -7.88 -5.07
C GLN A 150 19.52 -8.62 -5.68
N LEU A 151 19.17 -9.79 -5.12
CA LEU A 151 18.00 -10.57 -5.54
C LEU A 151 16.67 -9.84 -5.29
N LEU A 152 16.57 -9.08 -4.19
CA LEU A 152 15.40 -8.26 -3.92
C LEU A 152 15.31 -7.08 -4.91
N ILE A 153 16.44 -6.42 -5.20
CA ILE A 153 16.53 -5.30 -6.14
C ILE A 153 16.19 -5.72 -7.58
N SER A 154 16.65 -6.90 -8.02
CA SER A 154 16.40 -7.38 -9.38
C SER A 154 14.91 -7.55 -9.67
N LYS A 155 14.13 -7.96 -8.66
CA LYS A 155 12.67 -8.14 -8.71
C LYS A 155 11.87 -6.83 -8.69
N LEU A 156 12.50 -5.68 -8.42
CA LEU A 156 11.80 -4.40 -8.36
C LEU A 156 11.36 -3.93 -9.76
N LYS A 157 10.14 -3.40 -9.89
CA LYS A 157 9.68 -2.78 -11.15
C LYS A 157 10.36 -1.41 -11.34
N SER A 158 11.04 -1.19 -12.46
CA SER A 158 11.90 0.00 -12.64
C SER A 158 11.15 1.34 -12.65
N MET A 159 9.92 1.38 -13.18
CA MET A 159 9.13 2.60 -13.40
C MET A 159 8.18 2.93 -12.23
N LYS A 160 8.65 2.74 -10.99
CA LYS A 160 7.88 3.11 -9.79
C LYS A 160 8.32 4.47 -9.28
N SER A 161 7.36 5.26 -8.80
CA SER A 161 7.60 6.58 -8.21
C SER A 161 8.45 6.45 -6.93
N PRO A 162 9.45 7.33 -6.75
CA PRO A 162 10.25 7.39 -5.52
C PRO A 162 9.46 8.05 -4.37
N GLY A 163 10.03 8.01 -3.17
CA GLY A 163 9.56 8.83 -2.05
C GLY A 163 10.13 10.26 -2.12
N HIS A 164 10.14 10.95 -0.98
CA HIS A 164 10.68 12.31 -0.85
C HIS A 164 12.18 12.40 -1.20
N ASP A 165 12.93 11.31 -1.08
CA ASP A 165 14.37 11.23 -1.36
C ASP A 165 14.70 11.16 -2.86
N LEU A 166 13.68 11.01 -3.73
CA LEU A 166 13.81 10.89 -5.17
C LEU A 166 14.67 9.69 -5.65
N ILE A 167 15.01 8.76 -4.75
CA ILE A 167 15.78 7.55 -5.08
C ILE A 167 14.84 6.55 -5.74
N THR A 168 15.07 6.27 -7.03
CA THR A 168 14.24 5.36 -7.82
C THR A 168 14.74 3.91 -7.79
N ASN A 169 13.85 2.97 -8.12
CA ASN A 169 14.23 1.57 -8.36
C ASN A 169 15.31 1.43 -9.45
N LYS A 170 15.32 2.34 -10.45
CA LYS A 170 16.35 2.35 -11.50
C LYS A 170 17.73 2.66 -10.91
N ILE A 171 17.83 3.57 -9.94
CA ILE A 171 19.09 3.85 -9.25
C ILE A 171 19.56 2.60 -8.50
N LEU A 172 18.67 1.96 -7.73
CA LEU A 172 19.03 0.75 -6.99
C LEU A 172 19.56 -0.39 -7.87
N LYS A 173 18.98 -0.57 -9.05
CA LYS A 173 19.42 -1.60 -10.02
C LYS A 173 20.81 -1.34 -10.61
N ASN A 174 21.33 -0.13 -10.51
CA ASN A 174 22.66 0.25 -11.01
C ASN A 174 23.69 0.38 -9.88
N LEU A 175 23.36 -0.07 -8.66
CA LEU A 175 24.32 -0.07 -7.54
C LEU A 175 25.46 -1.06 -7.78
N THR A 176 26.66 -0.66 -7.36
CA THR A 176 27.86 -1.51 -7.38
C THR A 176 27.82 -2.53 -6.25
N SER A 177 28.64 -3.59 -6.35
CA SER A 177 28.81 -4.58 -5.28
C SER A 177 29.18 -3.94 -3.94
N LYS A 178 30.08 -2.94 -3.96
CA LYS A 178 30.47 -2.17 -2.77
C LYS A 178 29.29 -1.44 -2.13
N ALA A 179 28.43 -0.81 -2.94
CA ALA A 179 27.21 -0.16 -2.44
C ALA A 179 26.23 -1.16 -1.83
N LEU A 180 26.08 -2.35 -2.41
CA LEU A 180 25.26 -3.43 -1.85
C LEU A 180 25.80 -3.92 -0.49
N SER A 181 27.13 -3.98 -0.31
CA SER A 181 27.75 -4.30 0.98
C SER A 181 27.45 -3.25 2.04
N TYR A 182 27.48 -1.95 1.69
CA TYR A 182 27.09 -0.90 2.62
C TYR A 182 25.61 -0.97 3.00
N LEU A 183 24.72 -1.27 2.05
CA LEU A 183 23.31 -1.48 2.35
C LEU A 183 23.08 -2.68 3.28
N ALA A 184 23.81 -3.78 3.09
CA ALA A 184 23.74 -4.93 3.98
C ALA A 184 24.17 -4.57 5.40
N SER A 185 25.29 -3.88 5.54
CA SER A 185 25.75 -3.38 6.84
C SER A 185 24.71 -2.45 7.49
N LEU A 186 24.15 -1.51 6.73
CA LEU A 186 23.11 -0.59 7.21
C LEU A 186 21.87 -1.32 7.73
N PHE A 187 21.30 -2.25 6.95
CA PHE A 187 20.11 -3.00 7.35
C PHE A 187 20.38 -3.94 8.52
N ASN A 188 21.54 -4.59 8.57
CA ASN A 188 21.94 -5.43 9.69
C ASN A 188 22.10 -4.62 10.98
N SER A 189 22.71 -3.43 10.90
CA SER A 189 22.80 -2.51 12.02
C SER A 189 21.41 -2.08 12.50
N ALA A 190 20.51 -1.71 11.59
CA ALA A 190 19.13 -1.35 11.91
C ALA A 190 18.37 -2.49 12.63
N MET A 191 18.53 -3.74 12.18
CA MET A 191 17.93 -4.92 12.84
C MET A 191 18.53 -5.16 14.23
N ARG A 192 19.87 -5.01 14.38
CA ARG A 192 20.57 -5.16 15.67
C ARG A 192 20.08 -4.18 16.73
N ILE A 193 19.91 -2.91 16.35
CA ILE A 193 19.38 -1.89 17.27
C ILE A 193 17.86 -1.91 17.35
N ALA A 194 17.21 -2.79 16.57
CA ALA A 194 15.77 -2.95 16.47
C ALA A 194 15.00 -1.65 16.16
N THR A 195 15.52 -0.86 15.23
CA THR A 195 14.89 0.41 14.82
C THR A 195 14.55 0.46 13.34
N PHE A 196 13.56 1.30 13.03
CA PHE A 196 13.28 1.75 11.67
C PHE A 196 13.77 3.20 11.53
N PRO A 197 14.66 3.52 10.58
CA PRO A 197 15.22 4.87 10.43
C PRO A 197 14.15 5.95 10.27
N SER A 198 14.30 7.08 10.97
CA SER A 198 13.35 8.19 10.98
C SER A 198 13.13 8.80 9.59
N THR A 199 14.20 8.94 8.80
CA THR A 199 14.11 9.42 7.41
C THR A 199 13.23 8.52 6.54
N TRP A 200 13.05 7.24 6.89
CA TRP A 200 12.19 6.31 6.15
C TRP A 200 10.73 6.31 6.61
N LYS A 201 10.42 7.05 7.68
CA LYS A 201 9.07 7.20 8.25
C LYS A 201 8.28 8.37 7.67
N HIS A 202 8.89 9.15 6.79
CA HIS A 202 8.25 10.28 6.11
C HIS A 202 7.69 9.89 4.74
N ALA A 203 6.38 10.08 4.55
CA ALA A 203 5.66 9.76 3.32
C ALA A 203 5.22 11.02 2.55
N ILE A 204 5.25 10.95 1.21
CA ILE A 204 4.52 11.90 0.37
C ILE A 204 3.21 11.25 -0.05
N ILE A 205 2.09 11.75 0.44
CA ILE A 205 0.77 11.25 0.08
C ILE A 205 0.31 11.91 -1.21
N VAL A 206 -0.14 11.10 -2.16
CA VAL A 206 -0.76 11.54 -3.40
C VAL A 206 -2.24 11.13 -3.37
N PRO A 207 -3.18 12.08 -3.39
CA PRO A 207 -4.61 11.79 -3.43
C PRO A 207 -4.98 11.13 -4.77
N ILE A 208 -5.60 9.95 -4.72
CA ILE A 208 -6.13 9.26 -5.91
C ILE A 208 -7.64 9.17 -5.83
N HIS A 209 -8.33 9.74 -6.83
CA HIS A 209 -9.78 9.79 -6.87
C HIS A 209 -10.42 8.40 -6.91
N LYS A 210 -11.46 8.20 -6.11
CA LYS A 210 -12.29 6.99 -6.10
C LYS A 210 -13.24 7.05 -7.30
N PRO A 211 -13.29 6.02 -8.16
CA PRO A 211 -14.23 5.98 -9.27
C PRO A 211 -15.68 6.22 -8.82
N GLY A 212 -16.44 7.02 -9.56
CA GLY A 212 -17.86 7.27 -9.31
C GLY A 212 -18.19 8.16 -8.09
N LYS A 213 -17.18 8.74 -7.43
CA LYS A 213 -17.38 9.65 -6.29
C LYS A 213 -17.19 11.12 -6.68
N PRO A 214 -17.80 12.08 -5.97
CA PRO A 214 -17.71 13.50 -6.33
C PRO A 214 -16.27 14.03 -6.16
N ALA A 215 -15.66 14.52 -7.24
CA ALA A 215 -14.26 14.94 -7.26
C ALA A 215 -13.95 16.20 -6.44
N ASN A 216 -14.97 16.93 -6.00
CA ASN A 216 -14.84 18.13 -5.17
C ASN A 216 -14.81 17.83 -3.66
N SER A 217 -14.87 16.57 -3.21
CA SER A 217 -14.82 16.23 -1.79
C SER A 217 -13.52 15.50 -1.43
N PRO A 218 -12.78 15.91 -0.37
CA PRO A 218 -11.60 15.21 0.11
C PRO A 218 -11.84 13.71 0.40
N THR A 219 -13.03 13.39 0.91
CA THR A 219 -13.47 12.01 1.24
C THR A 219 -13.49 11.07 0.04
N SER A 220 -13.57 11.63 -1.17
CA SER A 220 -13.61 10.90 -2.43
C SER A 220 -12.23 10.48 -2.94
N TYR A 221 -11.16 10.70 -2.16
CA TYR A 221 -9.79 10.36 -2.54
C TYR A 221 -9.20 9.31 -1.59
N ARG A 222 -8.24 8.54 -2.10
CA ARG A 222 -7.42 7.60 -1.34
C ARG A 222 -6.05 8.20 -1.06
N PRO A 223 -5.51 8.07 0.17
CA PRO A 223 -4.19 8.57 0.52
C PRO A 223 -3.08 7.58 0.12
N ILE A 224 -2.60 7.62 -1.13
CA ILE A 224 -1.51 6.74 -1.56
C ILE A 224 -0.16 7.27 -1.07
N SER A 225 0.51 6.51 -0.20
CA SER A 225 1.82 6.87 0.36
C SER A 225 2.98 6.52 -0.58
N LEU A 226 3.69 7.54 -1.06
CA LEU A 226 4.99 7.38 -1.73
C LEU A 226 6.10 7.28 -0.69
N LEU A 227 6.48 6.05 -0.37
CA LEU A 227 7.56 5.74 0.56
C LEU A 227 8.92 5.66 -0.13
N PRO A 228 10.01 6.05 0.58
CA PRO A 228 11.39 5.90 0.10
C PRO A 228 11.67 4.48 -0.40
N THR A 229 12.48 4.38 -1.45
CA THR A 229 12.74 3.07 -2.05
C THR A 229 13.57 2.18 -1.13
N LEU A 230 14.54 2.76 -0.42
CA LEU A 230 15.34 2.02 0.57
C LEU A 230 14.50 1.55 1.76
N SER A 231 13.53 2.35 2.20
CA SER A 231 12.52 1.96 3.21
C SER A 231 11.82 0.67 2.80
N LYS A 232 11.23 0.64 1.59
CA LYS A 232 10.56 -0.55 1.05
C LYS A 232 11.49 -1.75 0.84
N LEU A 233 12.77 -1.53 0.58
CA LEU A 233 13.75 -2.61 0.48
C LEU A 233 14.02 -3.22 1.85
N TYR A 234 14.17 -2.41 2.89
CA TYR A 234 14.31 -2.88 4.27
C TYR A 234 13.06 -3.64 4.74
N GLU A 235 11.87 -3.11 4.46
CA GLU A 235 10.60 -3.77 4.72
C GLU A 235 10.52 -5.18 4.08
N ARG A 236 11.07 -5.38 2.88
CA ARG A 236 11.11 -6.71 2.23
C ARG A 236 12.02 -7.70 2.97
N ILE A 237 13.13 -7.22 3.51
CA ILE A 237 14.04 -8.03 4.33
C ILE A 237 13.32 -8.44 5.60
N LEU A 238 12.71 -7.48 6.31
CA LEU A 238 11.90 -7.75 7.51
C LEU A 238 10.76 -8.72 7.21
N LEU A 239 10.05 -8.54 6.10
CA LEU A 239 8.98 -9.44 5.68
C LEU A 239 9.49 -10.88 5.52
N ASN A 240 10.69 -11.09 4.97
CA ASN A 240 11.28 -12.43 4.88
C ASN A 240 11.56 -13.04 6.25
N ARG A 241 11.87 -12.22 7.26
CA ARG A 241 12.07 -12.68 8.65
C ARG A 241 10.75 -12.89 9.41
N ILE A 242 9.69 -12.19 9.02
CA ILE A 242 8.34 -12.32 9.59
C ILE A 242 7.58 -13.54 9.03
N LYS A 243 7.87 -13.97 7.80
CA LYS A 243 7.19 -15.08 7.11
C LYS A 243 6.99 -16.36 7.94
N PRO A 244 7.97 -16.86 8.71
CA PRO A 244 7.79 -18.07 9.54
C PRO A 244 6.62 -17.96 10.54
N TYR A 245 6.30 -16.75 10.99
CA TYR A 245 5.24 -16.49 11.97
C TYR A 245 3.85 -16.30 11.33
N LEU A 246 3.76 -16.35 10.00
CA LEU A 246 2.48 -16.13 9.29
C LEU A 246 1.58 -17.37 9.20
N HIS A 247 1.99 -18.50 9.80
CA HIS A 247 1.18 -19.72 9.86
C HIS A 247 -0.12 -19.53 10.66
N VAL A 248 -0.17 -18.50 11.51
CA VAL A 248 -1.35 -18.12 12.30
C VAL A 248 -2.43 -17.42 11.49
N ILE A 249 -2.13 -16.95 10.27
CA ILE A 249 -3.14 -16.31 9.42
C ILE A 249 -4.21 -17.35 9.07
N PRO A 250 -5.50 -17.09 9.38
CA PRO A 250 -6.56 -18.05 9.15
C PRO A 250 -6.62 -18.57 7.72
N LYS A 251 -7.10 -19.82 7.59
CA LYS A 251 -7.28 -20.44 6.27
C LYS A 251 -8.25 -19.66 5.39
N HIS A 252 -9.29 -19.07 5.97
CA HIS A 252 -10.31 -18.29 5.26
C HIS A 252 -9.87 -16.88 4.82
N GLN A 253 -8.68 -16.40 5.23
CA GLN A 253 -8.10 -15.13 4.80
C GLN A 253 -7.20 -15.34 3.58
N PHE A 254 -7.63 -14.84 2.43
CA PHE A 254 -6.95 -15.03 1.14
C PHE A 254 -6.20 -13.77 0.67
N GLY A 255 -6.52 -12.61 1.23
CA GLY A 255 -5.90 -11.33 0.89
C GLY A 255 -4.43 -11.29 1.28
N PHE A 256 -3.59 -10.79 0.38
CA PHE A 256 -2.13 -10.63 0.60
C PHE A 256 -1.40 -11.89 1.08
N LYS A 257 -1.98 -13.07 0.83
CA LYS A 257 -1.44 -14.37 1.21
C LYS A 257 -0.81 -15.05 0.00
N THR A 258 0.37 -15.64 0.20
CA THR A 258 1.11 -16.30 -0.88
C THR A 258 0.27 -17.47 -1.44
N LYS A 259 0.26 -17.64 -2.78
CA LYS A 259 -0.54 -18.64 -3.52
C LYS A 259 -2.07 -18.48 -3.42
N HIS A 260 -2.58 -17.38 -2.88
CA HIS A 260 -4.01 -17.08 -2.86
C HIS A 260 -4.32 -15.89 -3.78
N SER A 261 -5.54 -15.86 -4.32
CA SER A 261 -6.00 -14.83 -5.25
C SER A 261 -7.47 -14.53 -4.99
N THR A 262 -7.97 -13.43 -5.55
CA THR A 262 -9.40 -13.12 -5.51
C THR A 262 -10.24 -14.21 -6.17
N CYS A 263 -9.75 -14.80 -7.27
CA CYS A 263 -10.42 -15.90 -7.96
C CYS A 263 -10.64 -17.12 -7.05
N HIS A 264 -9.64 -17.50 -6.25
CA HIS A 264 -9.79 -18.64 -5.34
C HIS A 264 -10.86 -18.39 -4.28
N GLN A 265 -10.98 -17.16 -3.76
CA GLN A 265 -11.98 -16.84 -2.74
C GLN A 265 -13.39 -16.77 -3.33
N ILE A 266 -13.51 -16.17 -4.53
CA ILE A 266 -14.77 -16.14 -5.28
C ILE A 266 -15.24 -17.56 -5.58
N GLN A 267 -14.33 -18.45 -6.02
CA GLN A 267 -14.64 -19.85 -6.27
C GLN A 267 -15.18 -20.52 -5.00
N ARG A 268 -14.49 -20.39 -3.85
CA ARG A 268 -14.94 -20.97 -2.58
C ARG A 268 -16.33 -20.49 -2.17
N ILE A 269 -16.61 -19.19 -2.28
CA ILE A 269 -17.93 -18.62 -1.96
C ILE A 269 -18.99 -19.16 -2.95
N SER A 270 -18.66 -19.21 -4.24
CA SER A 270 -19.57 -19.68 -5.29
C SER A 270 -19.92 -21.15 -5.10
N GLU A 271 -18.97 -22.01 -4.75
CA GLU A 271 -19.20 -23.43 -4.47
C GLU A 271 -20.18 -23.62 -3.29
N ILE A 272 -20.04 -22.84 -2.21
CA ILE A 272 -20.98 -22.88 -1.08
C ILE A 272 -22.40 -22.52 -1.53
N ILE A 273 -22.53 -21.47 -2.35
CA ILE A 273 -23.82 -21.00 -2.87
C ILE A 273 -24.45 -22.04 -3.82
N VAL A 274 -23.67 -22.57 -4.76
CA VAL A 274 -24.13 -23.59 -5.72
C VAL A 274 -24.57 -24.86 -5.00
N HIS A 275 -23.79 -25.31 -4.02
CA HIS A 275 -24.18 -26.44 -3.18
C HIS A 275 -25.49 -26.17 -2.41
N GLY A 276 -25.69 -24.92 -1.97
CA GLY A 276 -26.94 -24.45 -1.38
C GLY A 276 -28.13 -24.51 -2.35
N PHE A 277 -27.93 -24.26 -3.64
CA PHE A 277 -28.99 -24.46 -4.64
C PHE A 277 -29.33 -25.94 -4.84
N GLU A 278 -28.32 -26.82 -4.88
CA GLU A 278 -28.51 -28.26 -5.08
C GLU A 278 -29.22 -28.94 -3.91
N LYS A 279 -28.77 -28.66 -2.68
CA LYS A 279 -29.35 -29.23 -1.45
C LYS A 279 -30.63 -28.53 -1.00
N LYS A 280 -30.95 -27.39 -1.62
CA LYS A 280 -32.11 -26.55 -1.33
C LYS A 280 -32.20 -25.99 0.12
N PRO A 281 -31.14 -25.78 0.93
CA PRO A 281 -31.24 -24.86 2.07
C PRO A 281 -31.38 -23.40 1.61
N TYR A 282 -31.76 -22.52 2.52
CA TYR A 282 -31.56 -21.08 2.37
C TYR A 282 -30.11 -20.74 2.69
N THR A 283 -29.39 -20.17 1.74
CA THR A 283 -28.04 -19.65 1.97
C THR A 283 -28.12 -18.15 2.14
N THR A 284 -27.80 -17.63 3.33
CA THR A 284 -27.77 -16.19 3.58
C THR A 284 -26.33 -15.72 3.67
N ALA A 285 -26.01 -14.56 3.10
CA ALA A 285 -24.66 -14.03 3.06
C ALA A 285 -24.64 -12.54 3.39
N ALA A 286 -23.77 -12.14 4.31
CA ALA A 286 -23.48 -10.73 4.60
C ALA A 286 -22.12 -10.36 4.03
N PHE A 287 -22.07 -9.35 3.18
CA PHE A 287 -20.87 -8.75 2.60
C PHE A 287 -20.55 -7.46 3.36
N LEU A 288 -19.42 -7.43 4.05
CA LEU A 288 -19.06 -6.38 5.00
C LEU A 288 -17.94 -5.50 4.43
N ASP A 289 -18.14 -4.18 4.44
CA ASP A 289 -17.14 -3.16 4.09
C ASP A 289 -16.60 -2.51 5.37
N LEU A 290 -15.29 -2.51 5.56
CA LEU A 290 -14.64 -1.77 6.64
C LEU A 290 -14.31 -0.34 6.23
N THR A 291 -14.59 0.61 7.11
CA THR A 291 -14.23 2.02 6.89
C THR A 291 -12.74 2.22 7.15
N GLN A 292 -11.98 2.41 6.06
CA GLN A 292 -10.56 2.80 6.12
C GLN A 292 -9.71 1.83 6.95
N ALA A 293 -9.88 0.51 6.73
CA ALA A 293 -9.33 -0.53 7.59
C ALA A 293 -7.81 -0.40 7.84
N PHE A 294 -7.03 -0.14 6.77
CA PHE A 294 -5.58 0.03 6.87
C PHE A 294 -5.17 1.28 7.65
N ASP A 295 -5.94 2.36 7.54
CA ASP A 295 -5.63 3.67 8.13
C ASP A 295 -5.99 3.71 9.62
N LYS A 296 -6.86 2.80 10.08
CA LYS A 296 -7.35 2.71 11.47
C LYS A 296 -6.72 1.63 12.35
N VAL A 297 -5.73 0.88 11.86
CA VAL A 297 -5.05 -0.15 12.67
C VAL A 297 -4.50 0.46 13.96
N TRP A 298 -5.01 0.01 15.10
CA TRP A 298 -4.60 0.49 16.42
C TRP A 298 -3.23 -0.08 16.80
N HIS A 299 -2.23 0.79 16.94
CA HIS A 299 -0.82 0.40 17.10
C HIS A 299 -0.58 -0.42 18.37
N SER A 300 -1.13 -0.01 19.52
CA SER A 300 -0.98 -0.73 20.78
C SER A 300 -1.61 -2.13 20.74
N GLY A 301 -2.77 -2.25 20.09
CA GLY A 301 -3.41 -3.54 19.85
C GLY A 301 -2.58 -4.46 18.94
N LEU A 302 -1.97 -3.91 17.88
CA LEU A 302 -1.05 -4.65 17.02
C LEU A 302 0.19 -5.13 17.79
N GLU A 303 0.78 -4.28 18.63
CA GLU A 303 1.90 -4.65 19.50
C GLU A 303 1.53 -5.81 20.44
N GLN A 304 0.35 -5.76 21.06
CA GLN A 304 -0.14 -6.82 21.94
C GLN A 304 -0.30 -8.15 21.18
N LYS A 305 -0.85 -8.13 19.96
CA LYS A 305 -0.96 -9.34 19.13
C LYS A 305 0.41 -9.92 18.78
N LEU A 306 1.40 -9.08 18.44
CA LEU A 306 2.76 -9.54 18.16
C LEU A 306 3.43 -10.19 19.39
N LYS A 307 3.16 -9.68 20.60
CA LYS A 307 3.61 -10.29 21.87
C LYS A 307 2.99 -11.67 22.09
N ILE A 308 1.67 -11.77 21.91
CA ILE A 308 0.93 -13.05 22.05
C ILE A 308 1.46 -14.10 21.06
N LEU A 309 1.77 -13.68 19.84
CA LEU A 309 2.36 -14.52 18.79
C LEU A 309 3.85 -14.86 19.01
N LYS A 310 4.44 -14.42 20.13
CA LYS A 310 5.84 -14.69 20.51
C LYS A 310 6.84 -14.32 19.41
N PHE A 311 6.62 -13.17 18.76
CA PHE A 311 7.60 -12.64 17.81
C PHE A 311 8.94 -12.38 18.52
N PRO A 312 10.09 -12.60 17.84
CA PRO A 312 11.39 -12.17 18.33
C PRO A 312 11.36 -10.70 18.70
N GLU A 313 12.01 -10.38 19.82
CA GLU A 313 11.99 -9.06 20.42
C GLU A 313 12.52 -7.99 19.46
N TYR A 314 13.57 -8.32 18.68
CA TYR A 314 14.10 -7.40 17.67
C TYR A 314 13.09 -7.08 16.57
N LEU A 315 12.28 -8.05 16.12
CA LEU A 315 11.24 -7.83 15.12
C LEU A 315 10.11 -7.00 15.71
N LEU A 316 9.66 -7.32 16.92
CA LEU A 316 8.63 -6.57 17.62
C LEU A 316 9.04 -5.10 17.77
N LYS A 317 10.23 -4.83 18.32
CA LYS A 317 10.79 -3.49 18.50
C LYS A 317 10.96 -2.77 17.15
N THR A 318 11.41 -3.46 16.11
CA THR A 318 11.54 -2.89 14.76
C THR A 318 10.18 -2.53 14.16
N ILE A 319 9.16 -3.40 14.31
CA ILE A 319 7.79 -3.15 13.82
C ILE A 319 7.14 -1.99 14.60
N LYS A 320 7.31 -1.94 15.92
CA LYS A 320 6.89 -0.80 16.74
C LYS A 320 7.54 0.49 16.25
N SER A 321 8.85 0.48 16.04
CA SER A 321 9.57 1.61 15.45
C SER A 321 9.04 1.95 14.06
N PHE A 322 8.70 0.97 13.22
CA PHE A 322 8.17 1.20 11.86
C PHE A 322 6.83 1.93 11.85
N ILE A 323 5.92 1.62 12.77
CA ILE A 323 4.57 2.22 12.83
C ILE A 323 4.52 3.53 13.63
N SER A 324 5.41 3.73 14.62
CA SER A 324 5.42 4.94 15.48
C SER A 324 6.19 6.12 14.87
N ASN A 325 5.81 7.34 15.27
CA ASN A 325 6.45 8.62 14.89
C ASN A 325 6.58 8.78 13.37
N ARG A 326 5.49 8.48 12.66
CA ARG A 326 5.40 8.63 11.21
C ARG A 326 4.77 9.96 10.86
N SER A 327 5.23 10.55 9.77
CA SER A 327 4.73 11.83 9.29
C SER A 327 4.48 11.79 7.79
N PHE A 328 3.64 12.70 7.32
CA PHE A 328 3.36 12.83 5.90
C PHE A 328 3.20 14.29 5.48
N LYS A 329 3.37 14.51 4.17
CA LYS A 329 2.91 15.69 3.45
C LYS A 329 2.02 15.24 2.31
N VAL A 330 0.95 15.98 2.03
CA VAL A 330 0.15 15.76 0.82
C VAL A 330 0.75 16.57 -0.32
N ARG A 331 0.87 15.96 -1.49
CA ARG A 331 1.29 16.65 -2.71
C ARG A 331 0.15 16.74 -3.71
N VAL A 332 -0.20 17.96 -4.09
CA VAL A 332 -1.11 18.27 -5.19
C VAL A 332 -0.32 19.00 -6.27
N GLU A 333 -0.17 18.35 -7.42
CA GLU A 333 0.75 18.79 -8.49
C GLU A 333 2.17 19.06 -7.97
N THR A 334 2.57 20.34 -7.89
CA THR A 334 3.89 20.80 -7.44
C THR A 334 3.92 21.24 -5.98
N ASP A 335 2.76 21.48 -5.38
CA ASP A 335 2.66 22.07 -4.04
C ASP A 335 2.49 20.99 -2.98
N PHE A 336 2.95 21.31 -1.77
CA PHE A 336 2.97 20.42 -0.63
C PHE A 336 2.30 21.08 0.56
N SER A 337 1.55 20.28 1.32
CA SER A 337 1.00 20.68 2.60
C SER A 337 2.10 20.88 3.66
N GLN A 338 1.68 21.37 4.83
CA GLN A 338 2.44 21.25 6.06
C GLN A 338 2.67 19.80 6.45
N LEU A 339 3.55 19.59 7.43
CA LEU A 339 3.88 18.27 7.95
C LEU A 339 2.81 17.82 8.95
N HIS A 340 2.16 16.69 8.68
CA HIS A 340 1.17 16.08 9.59
C HIS A 340 1.69 14.77 10.17
N GLN A 341 1.10 14.34 11.29
CA GLN A 341 1.47 13.09 11.97
C GLN A 341 0.49 11.96 11.64
N ILE A 342 0.99 10.73 11.65
CA ILE A 342 0.20 9.51 11.52
C ILE A 342 0.17 8.84 12.89
N LYS A 343 -0.98 8.83 13.57
CA LYS A 343 -1.14 8.28 14.92
C LYS A 343 -1.67 6.85 14.93
N ALA A 344 -2.32 6.42 13.84
CA ALA A 344 -2.89 5.10 13.67
C ALA A 344 -2.69 4.61 12.23
N GLY A 345 -2.89 3.32 12.03
CA GLY A 345 -2.84 2.69 10.72
C GLY A 345 -1.47 2.19 10.31
N VAL A 346 -1.47 1.45 9.19
CA VAL A 346 -0.27 1.01 8.49
C VAL A 346 -0.21 1.68 7.12
N PRO A 347 0.95 2.13 6.62
CA PRO A 347 0.98 3.01 5.45
C PRO A 347 0.48 2.32 4.17
N GLN A 348 -0.49 2.92 3.48
CA GLN A 348 -0.99 2.43 2.19
C GLN A 348 0.07 2.61 1.10
N GLY A 349 0.71 1.51 0.69
CA GLY A 349 1.88 1.51 -0.22
C GLY A 349 3.16 0.97 0.41
N SER A 350 3.13 0.65 1.71
CA SER A 350 4.15 -0.14 2.38
C SER A 350 4.16 -1.59 1.90
N VAL A 351 5.31 -2.25 2.08
CA VAL A 351 5.45 -3.69 1.84
C VAL A 351 4.96 -4.48 3.06
N LEU A 352 5.21 -3.98 4.28
CA LEU A 352 4.81 -4.66 5.52
C LEU A 352 3.34 -4.46 5.87
N GLY A 353 2.73 -3.32 5.52
CA GLY A 353 1.38 -2.96 5.94
C GLY A 353 0.32 -4.05 5.69
N PRO A 354 0.24 -4.62 4.46
CA PRO A 354 -0.68 -5.73 4.19
C PRO A 354 -0.49 -6.95 5.09
N THR A 355 0.75 -7.33 5.38
CA THR A 355 1.06 -8.45 6.27
C THR A 355 0.72 -8.12 7.73
N LEU A 356 1.01 -6.89 8.17
CA LEU A 356 0.66 -6.45 9.52
C LEU A 356 -0.85 -6.37 9.73
N PHE A 357 -1.62 -5.98 8.71
CA PHE A 357 -3.08 -6.02 8.76
C PHE A 357 -3.61 -7.46 8.88
N ASN A 358 -3.07 -8.40 8.10
CA ASN A 358 -3.45 -9.81 8.25
C ASN A 358 -3.10 -10.38 9.63
N ILE A 359 -1.95 -9.99 10.20
CA ILE A 359 -1.60 -10.32 11.58
C ILE A 359 -2.57 -9.65 12.55
N TYR A 360 -3.02 -8.42 12.28
CA TYR A 360 -3.99 -7.76 13.12
C TYR A 360 -5.32 -8.52 13.19
N CYS A 361 -5.75 -9.10 12.07
CA CYS A 361 -7.02 -9.83 11.99
C CYS A 361 -6.90 -11.35 12.23
N TYR A 362 -5.76 -11.85 12.72
CA TYR A 362 -5.52 -13.30 12.76
C TYR A 362 -6.44 -14.10 13.70
N ASP A 363 -6.98 -13.45 14.74
CA ASP A 363 -7.82 -14.03 15.79
C ASP A 363 -9.29 -13.61 15.63
N ILE A 364 -9.70 -13.23 14.42
CA ILE A 364 -11.11 -13.01 14.11
C ILE A 364 -11.90 -14.31 14.40
N PRO A 365 -13.01 -14.24 15.14
CA PRO A 365 -13.78 -15.43 15.48
C PRO A 365 -14.33 -16.09 14.21
N ILE A 366 -14.52 -17.40 14.29
CA ILE A 366 -15.21 -18.20 13.28
C ILE A 366 -16.55 -18.59 13.89
N PRO A 367 -17.64 -17.85 13.59
CA PRO A 367 -18.92 -18.10 14.23
C PRO A 367 -19.46 -19.49 13.90
N LEU A 368 -20.16 -20.10 14.86
CA LEU A 368 -20.75 -21.42 14.69
C LEU A 368 -21.77 -21.43 13.55
N ASN A 369 -21.88 -22.55 12.82
CA ASN A 369 -22.80 -22.72 11.68
C ASN A 369 -22.64 -21.66 10.58
N SER A 370 -21.45 -21.05 10.50
CA SER A 370 -21.14 -20.04 9.50
C SER A 370 -19.85 -20.38 8.75
N GLN A 371 -19.75 -19.84 7.54
CA GLN A 371 -18.53 -19.83 6.76
C GLN A 371 -18.04 -18.39 6.65
N LEU A 372 -16.87 -18.13 7.22
CA LEU A 372 -16.19 -16.86 7.06
C LEU A 372 -15.32 -16.91 5.80
N ALA A 373 -15.29 -15.82 5.05
CA ALA A 373 -14.46 -15.63 3.87
C ALA A 373 -13.90 -14.21 3.90
N MET A 374 -12.57 -14.05 3.92
CA MET A 374 -11.92 -12.75 3.94
C MET A 374 -10.95 -12.57 2.77
N PHE A 375 -10.89 -11.34 2.26
CA PHE A 375 -9.82 -10.89 1.38
C PHE A 375 -9.33 -9.52 1.85
N ALA A 376 -8.29 -9.53 2.68
CA ALA A 376 -7.84 -8.37 3.43
C ALA A 376 -8.97 -7.83 4.31
N ASP A 377 -9.44 -6.60 4.06
CA ASP A 377 -10.52 -5.93 4.78
C ASP A 377 -11.92 -6.38 4.34
N ASP A 378 -12.08 -6.87 3.11
CA ASP A 378 -13.35 -7.43 2.65
C ASP A 378 -13.67 -8.70 3.44
N THR A 379 -14.83 -8.73 4.10
CA THR A 379 -15.27 -9.84 4.94
C THR A 379 -16.65 -10.31 4.51
N THR A 380 -16.84 -11.61 4.32
CA THR A 380 -18.12 -12.21 3.97
C THR A 380 -18.43 -13.34 4.94
N ILE A 381 -19.66 -13.33 5.47
CA ILE A 381 -20.19 -14.39 6.34
C ILE A 381 -21.31 -15.08 5.58
N LEU A 382 -21.29 -16.41 5.51
CA LEU A 382 -22.37 -17.20 4.94
C LEU A 382 -22.93 -18.16 5.98
N THR A 383 -24.25 -18.34 6.00
CA THR A 383 -24.94 -19.38 6.79
C THR A 383 -25.89 -20.16 5.90
N GLN A 384 -26.15 -21.42 6.25
CA GLN A 384 -27.06 -22.30 5.52
C GLN A 384 -27.98 -23.01 6.50
N ASP A 385 -29.29 -22.94 6.25
CA ASP A 385 -30.27 -23.71 7.02
C ASP A 385 -31.48 -24.07 6.14
N SER A 386 -32.19 -25.13 6.52
CA SER A 386 -33.45 -25.55 5.91
C SER A 386 -34.59 -24.54 6.11
N SER A 387 -34.60 -23.85 7.26
CA SER A 387 -35.51 -22.73 7.59
C SER A 387 -34.83 -21.40 7.30
N LEU A 388 -35.57 -20.49 6.67
CA LEU A 388 -35.06 -19.16 6.36
C LEU A 388 -34.86 -18.33 7.62
N GLU A 389 -35.76 -18.47 8.60
CA GLU A 389 -35.68 -17.80 9.90
C GLU A 389 -34.42 -18.22 10.65
N LEU A 390 -34.12 -19.52 10.70
CA LEU A 390 -32.90 -20.04 11.33
C LEU A 390 -31.64 -19.57 10.60
N ALA A 391 -31.63 -19.58 9.26
CA ALA A 391 -30.48 -19.09 8.49
C ALA A 391 -30.18 -17.61 8.80
N ILE A 392 -31.21 -16.76 8.88
CA ILE A 392 -31.10 -15.34 9.24
C ILE A 392 -30.67 -15.16 10.70
N GLN A 393 -31.23 -15.94 11.64
CA GLN A 393 -30.83 -15.91 13.04
C GLN A 393 -29.35 -16.27 13.21
N ASN A 394 -28.90 -17.33 12.53
CA ASN A 394 -27.50 -17.74 12.51
C ASN A 394 -26.61 -16.64 11.93
N LEU A 395 -27.05 -15.98 10.86
CA LEU A 395 -26.30 -14.88 10.24
C LEU A 395 -26.21 -13.67 11.18
N GLN A 396 -27.31 -13.26 11.81
CA GLN A 396 -27.33 -12.14 12.76
C GLN A 396 -26.47 -12.43 14.00
N SER A 397 -26.53 -13.66 14.53
CA SER A 397 -25.68 -14.08 15.64
C SER A 397 -24.19 -14.02 15.28
N SER A 398 -23.84 -14.53 14.09
CA SER A 398 -22.50 -14.44 13.53
C SER A 398 -22.01 -13.00 13.34
N LEU A 399 -22.90 -12.13 12.85
CA LEU A 399 -22.62 -10.70 12.70
C LEU A 399 -22.37 -10.04 14.06
N ASN A 400 -23.19 -10.31 15.07
CA ASN A 400 -23.03 -9.71 16.41
C ASN A 400 -21.68 -10.07 17.03
N GLU A 401 -21.23 -11.32 16.89
CA GLU A 401 -19.92 -11.77 17.36
C GLU A 401 -18.78 -11.02 16.65
N ILE A 402 -18.83 -10.96 15.32
CA ILE A 402 -17.81 -10.28 14.51
C ILE A 402 -17.82 -8.76 14.74
N ILE A 403 -18.98 -8.12 14.88
CA ILE A 403 -19.12 -6.69 15.22
C ILE A 403 -18.48 -6.40 16.57
N THR A 404 -18.71 -7.26 17.56
CA THR A 404 -18.11 -7.12 18.90
C THR A 404 -16.58 -7.21 18.82
N TRP A 405 -16.07 -8.15 18.02
CA TRP A 405 -14.63 -8.26 17.76
C TRP A 405 -14.07 -7.03 17.04
N PHE A 406 -14.75 -6.51 16.00
CA PHE A 406 -14.33 -5.30 15.29
C PHE A 406 -14.27 -4.09 16.22
N LYS A 407 -15.30 -3.89 17.07
CA LYS A 407 -15.32 -2.82 18.08
C LYS A 407 -14.15 -2.95 19.06
N LYS A 408 -13.90 -4.15 19.60
CA LYS A 408 -12.77 -4.44 20.49
C LYS A 408 -11.42 -4.07 19.87
N TRP A 409 -11.26 -4.30 18.58
CA TRP A 409 -10.05 -3.99 17.82
C TRP A 409 -10.16 -2.66 17.03
N LYS A 410 -11.05 -1.75 17.43
CA LYS A 410 -11.18 -0.39 16.87
C LYS A 410 -11.33 -0.34 15.33
N LEU A 411 -11.87 -1.39 14.74
CA LEU A 411 -12.22 -1.46 13.32
C LEU A 411 -13.70 -1.10 13.17
N ASN A 412 -14.00 -0.23 12.23
CA ASN A 412 -15.35 0.29 12.02
C ASN A 412 -15.95 -0.28 10.74
N LEU A 413 -17.14 -0.87 10.84
CA LEU A 413 -17.91 -1.29 9.68
C LEU A 413 -18.60 -0.08 9.01
N ASN A 414 -18.84 -0.19 7.71
CA ASN A 414 -19.65 0.75 6.95
C ASN A 414 -21.01 0.11 6.63
N PRO A 415 -22.08 0.39 7.41
CA PRO A 415 -23.38 -0.21 7.18
C PRO A 415 -23.94 0.12 5.79
N THR A 416 -23.71 1.35 5.29
CA THR A 416 -24.27 1.80 4.00
C THR A 416 -23.67 1.14 2.77
N LYS A 417 -22.51 0.48 2.92
CA LYS A 417 -21.85 -0.27 1.85
C LYS A 417 -21.83 -1.77 2.10
N SER A 418 -22.26 -2.18 3.29
CA SER A 418 -22.43 -3.59 3.60
C SER A 418 -23.77 -4.02 3.03
N GLU A 419 -23.85 -5.24 2.51
CA GLU A 419 -25.05 -5.78 1.87
C GLU A 419 -25.35 -7.18 2.39
N VAL A 420 -26.63 -7.55 2.37
CA VAL A 420 -27.03 -8.93 2.62
C VAL A 420 -27.70 -9.50 1.39
N LYS A 421 -27.49 -10.79 1.11
CA LYS A 421 -28.16 -11.52 0.04
C LYS A 421 -28.62 -12.89 0.53
N ILE A 422 -29.77 -13.30 0.02
CA ILE A 422 -30.31 -14.65 0.21
C ILE A 422 -30.22 -15.37 -1.14
N PHE A 423 -29.50 -16.48 -1.16
CA PHE A 423 -29.37 -17.36 -2.30
C PHE A 423 -30.18 -18.64 -2.06
N THR A 424 -31.27 -18.78 -2.82
CA THR A 424 -32.13 -19.98 -2.80
C THR A 424 -32.90 -20.12 -4.11
N LEU A 425 -33.34 -21.34 -4.43
CA LEU A 425 -34.30 -21.62 -5.51
C LEU A 425 -35.75 -21.69 -4.99
N LYS A 426 -35.96 -21.62 -3.68
CA LYS A 426 -37.30 -21.61 -3.07
C LYS A 426 -37.93 -20.23 -3.25
N ARG A 427 -39.25 -20.20 -3.39
CA ARG A 427 -40.01 -18.95 -3.20
C ARG A 427 -39.99 -18.61 -1.72
N TYR A 428 -39.68 -17.36 -1.39
CA TYR A 428 -39.71 -16.85 -0.04
C TYR A 428 -40.24 -15.41 -0.04
N THR A 429 -40.82 -15.00 1.07
CA THR A 429 -41.07 -13.59 1.35
C THR A 429 -39.85 -13.01 2.04
N ASN A 430 -39.45 -11.79 1.67
CA ASN A 430 -38.24 -11.19 2.22
C ASN A 430 -38.41 -11.02 3.74
N PRO A 431 -37.62 -11.71 4.59
CA PRO A 431 -37.90 -11.72 6.02
C PRO A 431 -37.26 -10.53 6.73
N LYS A 432 -37.43 -10.52 8.06
CA LYS A 432 -36.87 -9.59 9.05
C LYS A 432 -35.54 -8.96 8.62
N ASN A 433 -35.47 -7.66 8.83
CA ASN A 433 -34.26 -6.85 8.69
C ASN A 433 -33.07 -7.46 9.44
N ILE A 434 -31.90 -7.50 8.79
CA ILE A 434 -30.61 -7.80 9.43
C ILE A 434 -29.95 -6.48 9.80
N TYR A 435 -29.25 -6.46 10.94
CA TYR A 435 -28.72 -5.23 11.52
C TYR A 435 -27.21 -5.25 11.69
N ILE A 436 -26.55 -4.13 11.36
CA ILE A 436 -25.21 -3.79 11.83
C ILE A 436 -25.30 -2.48 12.60
N ASN A 437 -24.92 -2.48 13.89
CA ASN A 437 -24.95 -1.29 14.74
C ASN A 437 -26.32 -0.55 14.69
N ASN A 438 -27.43 -1.30 14.77
CA ASN A 438 -28.81 -0.80 14.67
C ASN A 438 -29.22 -0.24 13.30
N HIS A 439 -28.37 -0.33 12.28
CA HIS A 439 -28.75 -0.02 10.90
C HIS A 439 -29.20 -1.28 10.18
N VAL A 440 -30.37 -1.21 9.54
CA VAL A 440 -30.88 -2.25 8.65
C VAL A 440 -29.98 -2.36 7.43
N ILE A 441 -29.62 -3.60 7.07
CA ILE A 441 -28.90 -3.93 5.84
C ILE A 441 -29.76 -4.88 5.02
N GLN A 442 -29.84 -4.60 3.72
CA GLN A 442 -30.68 -5.32 2.75
C GLN A 442 -29.87 -5.93 1.63
#